data_AF-A0A7V9V082-F1
#
_entry.id   AF-A0A7V9V082-F1
#
_cell.length_a   1.000
_cell.length_b   1.000
_cell.length_c   1.000
_cell.angle_alpha   90.00
_cell.angle_beta   90.00
_cell.angle_gamma   90.00
#
_symmetry.space_group_name_H-M   'P 1'
#
loop_
_entity.id
_entity.type
_entity.pdbx_description
1 polymer ?
#
loop_
_entity_poly.entity_id
_entity_poly.type
_entity_poly.pdbx_seq_one_letter_code
_entity_poly.pdbx_strand_id
1 'polypeptide(L)' 'MSVVLLSGGVGGARFARGLQEILSPGELTIVGNVGDDLEVLGLHVSPDLD' A
#
# COMPACT_ATOMS: atom_id res chain seq x y z
N MET A 1 -1.10 16.16 -11.45
CA MET A 1 -2.12 15.11 -11.63
C MET A 1 -2.27 14.38 -10.29
N SER A 2 -3.43 13.84 -9.94
CA SER A 2 -3.59 13.08 -8.69
C SER A 2 -3.99 11.65 -9.02
N VAL A 3 -3.20 10.69 -8.52
CA VAL A 3 -3.40 9.26 -8.75
C VAL A 3 -3.67 8.58 -7.41
N VAL A 4 -4.75 7.80 -7.36
CA VAL A 4 -5.08 6.95 -6.21
C VAL A 4 -4.95 5.49 -6.62
N LEU A 5 -4.18 4.73 -5.85
CA LEU A 5 -4.02 3.29 -6.01
C LEU A 5 -4.71 2.56 -4.85
N LEU A 6 -5.68 1.69 -5.17
CA LEU A 6 -6.13 0.65 -4.25
C LEU A 6 -5.13 -0.51 -4.30
N SER A 7 -4.50 -0.85 -3.17
CA SER A 7 -3.37 -1.77 -3.12
C SER A 7 -3.55 -2.85 -2.06
N GLY A 8 -3.09 -4.06 -2.37
CA GLY A 8 -2.96 -5.16 -1.43
C GLY A 8 -1.87 -6.12 -1.90
N GLY A 9 -1.23 -6.82 -0.96
CA GLY A 9 -0.13 -7.74 -1.15
C GLY A 9 1.10 -7.15 -1.83
N VAL A 10 2.06 -8.05 -2.08
CA VAL A 10 3.35 -7.74 -2.72
C VAL A 10 3.19 -7.17 -4.12
N GLY A 11 2.16 -7.61 -4.86
CA GLY A 11 1.87 -7.11 -6.21
C GLY A 11 1.51 -5.63 -6.21
N GLY A 12 0.64 -5.21 -5.28
CA GLY A 12 0.26 -3.81 -5.10
C GLY A 12 1.45 -2.93 -4.71
N ALA A 13 2.28 -3.39 -3.76
CA ALA A 13 3.50 -2.68 -3.35
C ALA A 13 4.49 -2.47 -4.51
N ARG A 14 4.69 -3.49 -5.37
CA ARG A 14 5.56 -3.35 -6.57
C ARG A 14 4.99 -2.36 -7.57
N PHE A 15 3.67 -2.35 -7.77
CA PHE A 15 3.03 -1.40 -8.66
C PHE A 15 3.13 0.03 -8.13
N ALA A 16 2.89 0.23 -6.83
CA ALA A 16 3.06 1.52 -6.16
C ALA A 16 4.47 2.09 -6.33
N ARG A 17 5.50 1.25 -6.18
CA ARG A 17 6.89 1.64 -6.43
C ARG A 17 7.11 2.12 -7.87
N GLY A 18 6.62 1.38 -8.86
CA GLY A 18 6.73 1.79 -10.26
C GLY A 18 6.02 3.12 -10.55
N LEU A 19 4.84 3.35 -9.95
CA LEU A 19 4.14 4.63 -10.06
C LEU A 19 4.93 5.78 -9.42
N GLN A 20 5.53 5.53 -8.25
CA GLN A 20 6.33 6.55 -7.55
C GLN A 20 7.57 6.98 -8.34
N GLU A 21 8.12 6.13 -9.20
CA GLU A 21 9.27 6.45 -10.07
C GLU A 21 8.91 7.39 -11.24
N ILE A 22 7.64 7.43 -11.65
CA ILE A 22 7.19 8.24 -12.80
C ILE A 22 6.34 9.46 -12.41
N LEU A 23 5.76 9.45 -11.22
CA LEU A 23 4.93 10.54 -10.70
C LEU A 23 5.78 11.55 -9.91
N SER A 24 5.35 12.81 -9.90
CA SER A 24 5.99 13.83 -9.07
C SER A 24 5.71 13.53 -7.59
N PRO A 25 6.60 13.97 -6.67
CA PRO A 25 6.35 13.81 -5.23
C PRO A 25 4.99 14.38 -4.81
N GLY A 26 4.22 13.60 -4.06
CA GLY A 26 2.88 13.96 -3.58
C GLY A 26 1.73 13.72 -4.57
N GLU A 27 2.00 13.24 -5.79
CA GLU A 27 0.95 12.92 -6.77
C GLU A 27 0.33 11.52 -6.59
N LEU A 28 0.96 10.65 -5.80
CA LEU A 28 0.51 9.29 -5.52
C LEU A 28 -0.09 9.19 -4.11
N THR A 29 -1.32 8.70 -4.02
CA THR A 29 -1.96 8.26 -2.77
C THR A 29 -2.26 6.76 -2.85
N ILE A 30 -1.95 6.01 -1.80
CA ILE A 30 -2.20 4.57 -1.72
C ILE A 30 -3.27 4.32 -0.66
N VAL A 31 -4.29 3.55 -1.02
CA VAL A 31 -5.30 3.01 -0.09
C VAL A 31 -5.01 1.52 0.05
N GLY A 32 -4.43 1.14 1.18
CA GLY A 32 -4.07 -0.25 1.47
C GLY A 32 -5.25 -1.11 1.90
N ASN A 33 -5.18 -2.39 1.56
CA ASN A 33 -6.06 -3.43 2.06
C ASN A 33 -5.83 -3.64 3.56
N VAL A 34 -6.92 -3.71 4.32
CA VAL A 34 -6.93 -4.04 5.77
C VAL A 34 -7.59 -5.39 6.05
N GLY A 35 -8.01 -6.11 5.00
CA GLY A 35 -8.70 -7.40 5.12
C GLY A 35 -7.82 -8.50 5.70
N ASP A 36 -6.50 -8.35 5.62
CA ASP A 36 -5.50 -9.28 6.13
C ASP A 36 -4.93 -8.84 7.48
N ASP A 37 -5.46 -7.77 8.08
CA ASP A 37 -5.05 -7.33 9.41
C ASP A 37 -5.41 -8.38 10.46
N LEU A 38 -4.48 -8.66 11.39
CA LEU A 38 -4.64 -9.71 12.38
C LEU A 38 -3.87 -9.43 13.67
N GLU A 39 -4.21 -10.16 14.72
CA GLU A 39 -3.43 -10.18 15.96
C GLU A 39 -2.48 -11.39 15.97
N VAL A 40 -1.19 -11.16 16.18
CA VAL A 40 -0.16 -12.19 16.33
C VAL A 40 0.55 -11.96 17.66
N LEU A 41 0.50 -12.95 18.56
CA LEU A 41 1.13 -12.87 19.89
C LEU A 41 0.67 -11.66 20.73
N GLY A 42 -0.59 -11.22 20.59
CA GLY A 42 -1.11 -10.04 21.29
C GLY A 42 -0.77 -8.70 20.62
N LEU A 43 -0.18 -8.71 19.43
CA LEU A 43 0.22 -7.53 18.68
C LEU A 43 -0.59 -7.39 17.38
N HIS A 44 -0.93 -6.17 17.00
CA HIS A 44 -1.56 -5.86 15.72
C HIS A 44 -0.53 -5.97 14.58
N VAL A 45 -0.90 -6.67 13.51
CA VAL A 45 -0.11 -6.83 12.28
C VAL A 45 -0.97 -6.42 11.10
N SER A 46 -0.43 -5.56 10.23
CA SER A 46 -1.12 -5.07 9.02
C SER A 46 -0.28 -5.42 7.78
N PRO A 47 -0.33 -6.67 7.28
CA PRO A 47 0.66 -7.20 6.35
C PRO A 47 0.80 -6.42 5.03
N ASP A 48 -0.27 -5.76 4.59
CA ASP A 48 -0.31 -5.02 3.33
C ASP A 48 0.08 -3.54 3.48
N LEU A 49 0.00 -3.00 4.70
CA LEU A 49 0.40 -1.63 5.01
C LEU A 49 1.88 -1.54 5.42
N ASP A 50 2.41 -2.59 6.05
CA ASP A 50 3.81 -2.74 6.46
C ASP A 50 4.75 -2.98 5.27
#